data_AF-A0A0B6YCX7-F1
#
_entry.id   AF-A0A0B6YCX7-F1
#
_cell.length_a   1.000
_cell.length_b   1.000
_cell.length_c   1.000
_cell.angle_alpha   90.00
_cell.angle_beta   90.00
_cell.angle_gamma   90.00
#
_symmetry.space_group_name_H-M   'P 1'
#
loop_
_entity.id
_entity.type
_entity.pdbx_description
1 polymer ?
#
loop_
_entity_poly.entity_id
_entity_poly.type
_entity_poly.pdbx_seq_one_letter_code
_entity_poly.pdbx_strand_id
1 'polypeptide(L)' 'LTVRVLEGRNITMGFQDYYDTPDPYINLVLKSSPEGRKTTTVKENNPNPVWNETFTFFICFTQANILEINR' A
#
# COMPACT_ATOMS: atom_id res chain seq x y z
N LEU A 1 1.96 15.77 -1.88
CA LEU A 1 1.90 14.63 -2.82
C LEU A 1 0.59 13.91 -2.58
N THR A 2 -0.22 13.69 -3.60
CA THR A 2 -1.44 12.89 -3.48
C THR A 2 -1.22 11.58 -4.23
N VAL A 3 -1.47 10.46 -3.57
CA VAL A 3 -1.31 9.11 -4.09
C VAL A 3 -2.65 8.41 -4.01
N ARG A 4 -3.12 7.84 -5.12
CA ARG A 4 -4.35 7.04 -5.16
C ARG A 4 -3.97 5.59 -5.40
N VAL A 5 -4.35 4.73 -4.47
CA VAL A 5 -4.16 3.28 -4.57
C VAL A 5 -5.45 2.70 -5.14
N LEU A 6 -5.37 2.20 -6.37
CA LEU A 6 -6.54 1.70 -7.09
C LEU A 6 -6.80 0.23 -6.74
N GLU A 7 -5.93 -0.65 -7.21
CA GLU A 7 -6.11 -2.08 -7.13
C GLU A 7 -4.77 -2.83 -7.17
N GLY A 8 -4.79 -4.06 -6.67
CA GLY A 8 -3.76 -5.07 -6.87
C GLY A 8 -4.30 -6.20 -7.72
N ARG A 9 -3.41 -6.91 -8.42
CA ARG A 9 -3.79 -8.07 -9.25
C ARG A 9 -2.86 -9.23 -9.00
N ASN A 10 -3.44 -10.42 -8.95
CA ASN A 10 -2.70 -11.68 -8.82
C ASN A 10 -1.75 -11.70 -7.61
N ILE A 11 -2.25 -11.27 -6.45
CA ILE A 11 -1.51 -11.35 -5.19
C ILE A 11 -1.56 -12.79 -4.71
N THR A 12 -0.40 -13.36 -4.43
CA THR A 12 -0.20 -14.78 -4.11
C THR A 12 0.79 -14.91 -2.95
N MET A 13 0.51 -15.83 -2.04
CA MET A 13 1.41 -16.34 -1.01
C MET A 13 2.16 -17.61 -1.48
N GLY A 14 2.09 -17.93 -2.78
CA GLY A 14 2.72 -19.09 -3.39
C GLY A 14 1.99 -20.39 -3.04
N PHE A 15 2.73 -21.38 -2.54
CA PHE A 15 2.15 -22.68 -2.17
C PHE A 15 1.10 -22.59 -1.05
N GLN A 16 1.13 -21.53 -0.26
CA GLN A 16 0.16 -21.28 0.81
C GLN A 16 -1.25 -20.99 0.28
N ASP A 17 -1.37 -20.52 -0.98
CA ASP A 17 -2.67 -20.20 -1.61
C ASP A 17 -3.63 -21.40 -1.65
N TYR A 18 -3.12 -22.63 -1.55
CA TYR A 18 -3.95 -23.85 -1.53
C TYR A 18 -4.76 -24.00 -0.23
N TYR A 19 -4.25 -23.48 0.89
CA TYR A 19 -4.87 -23.62 2.21
C TYR A 19 -5.33 -22.28 2.79
N ASP A 20 -4.81 -21.15 2.31
CA ASP A 20 -5.07 -19.83 2.84
C ASP A 20 -5.12 -18.81 1.70
N THR A 21 -6.13 -17.94 1.67
CA THR A 21 -6.24 -16.92 0.60
C THR A 21 -5.60 -15.62 1.08
N PRO A 22 -4.81 -14.93 0.26
CA PRO A 22 -4.13 -13.71 0.71
C PRO A 22 -5.09 -12.62 1.19
N ASP A 23 -4.70 -11.94 2.27
CA ASP A 23 -5.35 -10.74 2.81
C ASP A 23 -4.54 -9.46 2.50
N PRO A 24 -4.50 -8.98 1.24
CA PRO A 24 -3.60 -7.92 0.86
C PRO A 24 -3.94 -6.56 1.47
N TYR A 25 -2.88 -5.80 1.74
CA TYR A 25 -2.89 -4.37 2.05
C TYR A 25 -1.60 -3.73 1.53
N ILE A 26 -1.57 -2.41 1.38
CA ILE A 26 -0.39 -1.67 0.94
C ILE A 26 0.02 -0.68 2.02
N ASN A 27 1.32 -0.65 2.32
CA ASN A 27 1.91 0.33 3.24
C ASN A 27 2.76 1.33 2.47
N LEU A 28 2.33 2.59 2.48
CA LEU A 28 2.99 3.72 1.85
C LEU A 28 3.85 4.44 2.90
N VAL A 29 5.16 4.57 2.64
CA VAL A 29 6.11 5.21 3.57
C VAL A 29 6.89 6.32 2.85
N LEU A 30 6.72 7.55 3.32
CA LEU A 30 7.46 8.73 2.87
C LEU A 30 8.38 9.22 4.00
N LYS A 31 9.67 8.86 3.93
CA LYS A 31 10.64 9.11 5.01
C LYS A 31 10.86 10.59 5.36
N SER A 32 10.60 11.48 4.41
CA SER A 32 10.80 12.93 4.53
C SER A 32 9.61 13.67 5.16
N SER A 33 8.57 12.95 5.60
CA SER A 33 7.34 13.55 6.16
C SER A 33 7.09 13.04 7.59
N PRO A 34 6.73 13.92 8.54
CA PRO A 34 6.39 13.53 9.91
C PRO A 34 5.17 12.61 9.99
N GLU A 35 4.26 12.66 9.01
CA GLU A 35 3.15 11.70 8.84
C GLU A 35 3.31 10.86 7.57
N GLY A 36 4.55 10.40 7.35
CA GLY A 36 4.95 9.71 6.14
C GLY A 36 4.37 8.32 5.95
N ARG A 37 3.79 7.70 6.98
CA ARG A 37 3.29 6.32 6.89
C ARG A 37 1.76 6.28 6.79
N LYS A 38 1.25 5.64 5.75
CA LYS A 38 -0.20 5.46 5.51
C LYS A 38 -0.44 4.06 4.97
N THR A 39 -1.51 3.42 5.41
CA THR A 39 -1.83 2.03 5.04
C THR A 39 -3.24 1.97 4.47
N THR A 40 -3.45 1.13 3.46
CA THR A 40 -4.79 0.84 2.96
C THR A 40 -5.60 0.00 3.92
N THR A 41 -6.92 -0.11 3.69
CA THR A 41 -7.69 -1.18 4.30
C THR A 41 -7.15 -2.55 3.91
N VAL A 42 -7.24 -3.52 4.81
CA VAL A 42 -6.97 -4.93 4.51
C VAL A 42 -8.17 -5.48 3.73
N LYS A 43 -7.91 -6.19 2.64
CA LYS A 43 -8.97 -6.90 1.89
C LYS A 43 -8.84 -8.38 2.15
N GLU A 44 -9.76 -8.93 2.93
CA GLU A 44 -9.72 -10.33 3.31
C GLU A 44 -10.00 -11.26 2.13
N ASN A 45 -9.24 -12.35 2.03
CA ASN A 45 -9.36 -13.43 1.06
C ASN A 45 -9.55 -12.94 -0.39
N ASN A 46 -8.83 -11.88 -0.78
CA ASN A 46 -9.01 -11.25 -2.09
C ASN A 46 -7.68 -11.05 -2.80
N PRO A 47 -7.26 -11.98 -3.69
CA PRO A 47 -6.01 -11.86 -4.45
C PRO A 47 -6.04 -10.74 -5.53
N ASN A 48 -7.20 -10.14 -5.78
CA ASN A 48 -7.38 -9.01 -6.71
C ASN A 48 -8.10 -7.84 -6.00
N PRO A 49 -7.47 -7.25 -4.98
CA PRO A 49 -8.11 -6.23 -4.15
C PRO A 49 -8.32 -4.94 -4.93
N VAL A 50 -9.48 -4.30 -4.72
CA VAL A 50 -9.76 -2.93 -5.14
C VAL A 50 -9.91 -2.08 -3.89
N TRP A 51 -8.98 -1.16 -3.67
CA TRP A 51 -9.01 -0.21 -2.55
C TRP A 51 -9.69 1.09 -2.96
N ASN A 52 -9.25 1.65 -4.08
CA ASN A 52 -9.68 2.97 -4.55
C ASN A 52 -9.51 4.07 -3.46
N GLU A 53 -8.47 3.96 -2.66
CA GLU A 53 -8.19 4.85 -1.52
C GLU A 53 -7.22 5.96 -1.94
N THR A 54 -7.43 7.18 -1.41
CA THR A 54 -6.59 8.34 -1.72
C THR A 54 -5.90 8.85 -0.46
N PHE A 55 -4.58 9.01 -0.54
CA PHE A 55 -3.73 9.47 0.55
C PHE A 55 -3.00 10.76 0.17
N THR A 56 -2.95 11.69 1.10
CA THR A 56 -2.24 12.97 0.91
C THR A 56 -1.08 13.07 1.89
N PHE A 57 0.12 13.27 1.36
CA PHE A 57 1.35 13.46 2.13
C PHE A 57 1.82 14.90 2.05
N PHE A 58 2.20 15.45 3.20
CA PHE A 58 2.95 16.71 3.29
C PHE A 58 4.40 16.45 2.91
N ILE A 59 4.90 17.17 1.91
CA ILE A 59 6.27 17.00 1.41
C ILE A 59 7.15 18.11 2.01
N CYS A 60 8.33 17.73 2.50
CA CYS A 60 9.38 18.71 2.80
C CYS A 60 10.20 19.00 1.54
N PHE A 61 10.22 20.26 1.10
CA PHE A 61 10.97 20.68 -0.11
C PHE A 61 12.49 20.76 0.11
N THR A 62 12.94 20.64 1.35
CA THR A 62 14.36 20.74 1.75
C THR A 62 15.10 19.40 1.74
N GLN A 63 14.40 18.28 1.52
CA GLN A 63 14.96 16.93 1.54
C GLN A 63 14.50 16.11 0.34
N ALA A 64 15.28 15.08 -0.01
CA ALA A 64 14.88 14.10 -1.03
C ALA A 64 13.65 13.32 -0.56
N ASN A 65 12.64 13.23 -1.42
CA ASN A 65 11.36 12.61 -1.10
C ASN A 65 11.28 11.23 -1.78
N ILE A 66 11.52 10.17 -1.01
CA ILE A 66 11.44 8.78 -1.49
C ILE A 66 10.19 8.16 -0.87
N LEU A 67 9.26 7.75 -1.73
CA LEU A 67 8.06 6.99 -1.35
C LEU A 67 8.35 5.51 -1.53
N GLU A 68 8.40 4.77 -0.44
CA GLU A 68 8.57 3.32 -0.41
C GLU A 68 7.21 2.65 -0.29
N ILE A 69 7.02 1.59 -1.09
CA ILE A 69 5.83 0.74 -1.07
C ILE A 69 6.27 -0.59 -0.48
N ASN A 70 5.80 -0.88 0.74
CA ASN A 70 6.08 -2.15 1.38
C ASN A 70 4.90 -3.10 1.13
N ARG A 71 5.26 -4.35 0.78
CA ARG A 71 4.39 -5.50 0.54
C ARG A 71 4.27 -6.35 1.78
#